data_AF-A0A972Q7G6-F1
#
_entry.id   AF-A0A972Q7G6-F1
#
_cell.length_a   1.000
_cell.length_b   1.000
_cell.length_c   1.000
_cell.angle_alpha   90.00
_cell.angle_beta   90.00
_cell.angle_gamma   90.00
#
_symmetry.space_group_name_H-M   'P 1'
#
loop_
_entity.id
_entity.type
_entity.pdbx_description
1 polymer ?
#
loop_
_entity_poly.entity_id
_entity_poly.type
_entity_poly.pdbx_seq_one_letter_code
_entity_poly.pdbx_strand_id
1 'polypeptide(L)'
;MPPFLSKTKYLSVIQCHKLLWLSINRPELIPPVSRVQQRIFEQGTEIGIMARERFDGGVLIEAEHNQIPLALQQTDIASQPHPHRFA
;
A
#
# COMPACT_ATOMS: atom_id res chain seq x y z
N MET A 1 -10.37 -2.79 -20.48
CA MET A 1 -10.55 -2.88 -19.02
C MET A 1 -10.38 -1.47 -18.45
N PRO A 2 -11.35 -0.91 -17.70
CA PRO A 2 -11.20 0.43 -17.15
C PRO A 2 -9.98 0.47 -16.21
N PRO A 3 -9.20 1.56 -16.20
CA PRO A 3 -8.02 1.65 -15.35
C PRO A 3 -8.42 1.55 -13.87
N PHE A 4 -7.89 0.57 -13.15
CA PHE A 4 -8.12 0.44 -11.70
C PHE A 4 -7.64 1.72 -10.99
N LEU A 5 -8.51 2.25 -10.14
CA LEU A 5 -8.23 3.40 -9.27
C LEU A 5 -7.63 2.88 -7.97
N SER A 6 -6.31 2.99 -7.83
CA SER A 6 -5.61 2.69 -6.57
C SER A 6 -5.62 3.91 -5.64
N LYS A 7 -5.29 3.68 -4.36
CA LYS A 7 -5.07 4.76 -3.39
C LYS A 7 -4.09 5.81 -3.92
N THR A 8 -2.97 5.38 -4.49
CA THR A 8 -1.96 6.29 -5.06
C THR A 8 -2.54 7.13 -6.20
N LYS A 9 -3.30 6.52 -7.12
CA LYS A 9 -3.94 7.25 -8.23
C LYS A 9 -4.98 8.26 -7.74
N TYR A 10 -5.74 7.92 -6.70
CA TYR A 10 -6.68 8.85 -6.08
C TYR A 10 -5.96 10.07 -5.48
N LEU A 11 -4.86 9.85 -4.75
CA LEU A 11 -4.02 10.94 -4.23
C LEU A 11 -3.41 11.79 -5.36
N SER A 12 -3.00 11.18 -6.47
CA SER A 12 -2.51 11.91 -7.65
C SER A 12 -3.55 12.90 -8.18
N VAL A 13 -4.83 12.54 -8.20
CA VAL A 13 -5.91 13.47 -8.60
C VAL A 13 -5.96 14.66 -7.66
N ILE A 14 -6.01 14.42 -6.35
CA ILE A 14 -6.11 15.48 -5.33
C ILE A 14 -4.92 16.44 -5.45
N GLN A 15 -3.73 15.92 -5.68
CA GLN A 15 -2.53 16.73 -5.87
C GLN A 15 -2.58 17.52 -7.19
N CYS A 16 -2.93 16.86 -8.29
CA CYS A 16 -2.99 17.45 -9.62
C CYS A 16 -3.73 16.53 -10.61
N HIS A 17 -4.85 16.97 -11.18
CA HIS A 17 -5.62 16.17 -12.15
C HIS A 17 -4.78 15.71 -13.35
N LYS A 18 -3.82 16.53 -13.82
CA LYS A 18 -2.93 16.16 -14.93
C LYS A 18 -1.98 15.01 -14.56
N LEU A 19 -1.59 14.89 -13.29
CA LEU A 19 -0.73 13.80 -12.83
C LEU A 19 -1.45 12.44 -12.94
N LEU A 20 -2.74 12.36 -12.59
CA LEU A 20 -3.52 11.15 -12.84
C LEU A 20 -3.51 10.80 -14.33
N TRP A 21 -3.81 11.79 -15.19
CA TRP A 21 -3.89 11.56 -16.62
C TRP A 21 -2.55 11.03 -17.18
N LEU A 22 -1.42 11.62 -16.78
CA LEU A 22 -0.08 11.16 -17.16
C LEU A 22 0.19 9.74 -16.66
N SER A 23 -0.17 9.42 -15.42
CA SER A 23 0.05 8.08 -14.84
C SER A 23 -0.65 6.93 -15.58
N ILE A 24 -1.72 7.24 -16.32
CA ILE A 24 -2.50 6.27 -17.08
C ILE A 24 -2.09 6.27 -18.56
N ASN A 25 -1.89 7.45 -19.15
CA ASN A 25 -1.77 7.59 -20.60
C ASN A 25 -0.33 7.80 -21.08
N ARG A 26 0.55 8.36 -20.24
CA ARG A 26 1.94 8.72 -20.56
C ARG A 26 2.87 8.53 -19.34
N PRO A 27 2.94 7.32 -18.76
CA PRO A 27 3.73 7.08 -17.54
C PRO A 27 5.22 7.35 -17.72
N GLU A 28 5.74 7.25 -18.94
CA GLU A 28 7.13 7.55 -19.30
C GLU A 28 7.53 9.02 -19.09
N LEU A 29 6.54 9.92 -19.00
CA LEU A 29 6.78 11.34 -18.70
C LEU A 29 6.87 11.62 -17.20
N ILE A 30 6.52 10.65 -16.34
CA ILE A 30 6.65 10.79 -14.89
C ILE A 30 8.11 10.56 -14.52
N PRO A 31 8.75 11.51 -13.79
CA PRO A 31 10.12 11.31 -13.34
C PRO A 31 10.25 10.04 -12.48
N PRO A 32 11.39 9.32 -12.57
CA PRO A 32 11.64 8.19 -11.69
C PRO A 32 11.66 8.61 -10.23
N VAL A 33 11.37 7.67 -9.33
CA VAL A 33 11.45 7.87 -7.88
C VAL A 33 12.87 8.30 -7.52
N SER A 34 13.00 9.44 -6.83
CA SER A 34 14.31 9.93 -6.40
C SER A 34 14.91 9.03 -5.32
N ARG A 35 16.24 9.04 -5.18
CA ARG A 35 16.91 8.27 -4.11
C ARG A 35 16.40 8.64 -2.71
N VAL A 36 16.08 9.91 -2.48
CA VAL A 36 15.53 10.37 -1.21
C VAL A 36 14.14 9.77 -0.98
N GLN A 37 13.28 9.82 -1.99
CA GLN A 37 11.94 9.25 -1.92
C GLN A 37 11.98 7.72 -1.73
N GLN A 38 12.90 7.04 -2.41
CA GLN A 38 13.12 5.61 -2.27
C GLN A 38 13.50 5.23 -0.83
N ARG A 39 14.44 5.96 -0.20
CA ARG A 39 14.80 5.74 1.20
C ARG A 39 13.62 5.91 2.17
N ILE A 40 12.73 6.88 1.91
CA ILE A 40 11.52 7.08 2.72
C ILE A 40 10.59 5.85 2.63
N PHE A 41 10.45 5.26 1.44
CA PHE A 41 9.66 4.04 1.26
C PHE A 41 10.28 2.82 1.94
N GLU A 42 11.60 2.67 1.85
CA GLU A 42 12.36 1.62 2.52
C GLU A 42 12.20 1.73 4.05
N GLN A 43 12.39 2.93 4.60
CA GLN A 43 12.18 3.19 6.02
C GLN A 43 10.75 2.83 6.46
N GLY A 44 9.73 3.16 5.67
CA GLY A 44 8.35 2.78 5.97
C GLY A 44 8.16 1.26 6.00
N THR A 45 8.82 0.54 5.09
CA THR A 45 8.81 -0.93 5.05
C THR A 45 9.48 -1.53 6.29
N GLU A 46 10.65 -1.03 6.67
CA GLU A 46 11.38 -1.46 7.87
C GLU A 46 10.57 -1.26 9.14
N ILE A 47 9.93 -0.09 9.29
CA ILE A 47 9.02 0.19 10.41
C ILE A 47 7.87 -0.81 10.43
N GLY A 48 7.29 -1.12 9.26
CA GLY A 48 6.21 -2.10 9.16
C GLY A 48 6.63 -3.52 9.58
N ILE A 49 7.87 -3.92 9.30
CA ILE A 49 8.45 -5.19 9.75
C ILE A 49 8.61 -5.17 11.28
N MET A 50 9.29 -4.17 11.82
CA MET A 50 9.53 -4.03 13.26
C MET A 50 8.22 -3.95 14.06
N ALA A 51 7.18 -3.32 13.53
CA ALA A 51 5.88 -3.24 14.19
C ALA A 51 5.26 -4.64 14.40
N ARG A 52 5.39 -5.56 13.44
CA ARG A 52 4.87 -6.93 13.58
C ARG A 52 5.66 -7.75 14.62
N GLU A 53 6.95 -7.47 14.77
CA GLU A 53 7.76 -8.09 15.83
C GLU A 53 7.44 -7.53 17.21
N ARG A 54 7.06 -6.26 17.29
CA ARG A 54 6.82 -5.56 18.56
C ARG A 54 5.40 -5.74 19.12
N PHE A 55 4.41 -5.88 18.25
CA PHE A 55 3.00 -6.01 18.59
C PHE A 55 2.51 -7.43 18.26
N ASP A 56 2.21 -8.20 19.30
CA ASP A 56 1.74 -9.57 19.17
C ASP A 56 0.46 -9.66 18.32
N GLY A 57 0.39 -10.70 17.48
CA GLY A 57 -0.75 -10.93 16.59
C GLY A 57 -0.73 -10.11 15.29
N GLY A 58 0.32 -9.34 15.01
CA GLY A 58 0.49 -8.65 13.73
C GLY A 58 0.78 -9.63 12.58
N VAL A 59 -0.15 -9.77 11.62
CA VAL A 59 0.00 -10.65 10.44
C VAL A 59 0.20 -9.80 9.17
N LEU A 60 1.10 -10.25 8.28
CA LEU A 60 1.29 -9.65 6.96
C LEU A 60 0.22 -10.18 5.99
N ILE A 61 -0.46 -9.25 5.31
CA ILE A 61 -1.33 -9.57 4.16
C ILE A 61 -0.45 -9.65 2.92
N GLU A 62 -0.17 -10.86 2.43
CA GLU A 62 0.74 -11.09 1.29
C GLU A 62 0.08 -10.89 -0.08
N ALA A 63 -1.25 -10.70 -0.13
CA ALA A 63 -1.94 -10.48 -1.38
C ALA A 63 -1.41 -9.24 -2.13
N GLU A 64 -1.07 -9.44 -3.40
CA GLU A 64 -0.64 -8.38 -4.30
C GLU A 64 -1.77 -7.39 -4.61
N HIS A 65 -1.41 -6.20 -5.07
CA HIS A 65 -2.36 -5.10 -5.29
C HIS A 65 -3.51 -5.42 -6.27
N ASN A 66 -3.38 -6.44 -7.11
CA ASN A 66 -4.39 -6.89 -8.07
C ASN A 66 -5.19 -8.11 -7.57
N GLN A 67 -4.84 -8.69 -6.41
CA GLN A 67 -5.47 -9.87 -5.83
C GLN A 67 -6.52 -9.49 -4.78
N ILE A 68 -7.46 -8.61 -5.15
CA ILE A 68 -8.47 -8.06 -4.21
C ILE A 68 -9.25 -9.16 -3.46
N PRO A 69 -9.74 -10.24 -4.09
CA PRO A 69 -10.46 -11.29 -3.36
C PRO A 69 -9.60 -11.96 -2.28
N LEU A 70 -8.32 -12.23 -2.57
CA LEU A 70 -7.38 -12.82 -1.62
C LEU A 70 -7.08 -11.85 -0.48
N ALA A 71 -6.85 -10.57 -0.79
CA ALA A 71 -6.59 -9.54 0.21
C ALA A 71 -7.74 -9.40 1.20
N LEU A 72 -8.99 -9.43 0.72
CA LEU A 72 -10.18 -9.39 1.56
C LEU A 72 -10.25 -10.62 2.47
N GLN A 73 -10.09 -11.82 1.91
CA GLN A 73 -10.09 -13.06 2.68
C GLN A 73 -9.01 -13.08 3.78
N GLN A 74 -7.78 -12.68 3.45
CA GLN A 74 -6.68 -12.62 4.42
C GLN A 74 -6.97 -11.58 5.53
N THR A 75 -7.56 -10.44 5.17
CA THR A 75 -7.94 -9.40 6.13
C THR A 75 -9.06 -9.86 7.07
N ASP A 76 -10.05 -10.58 6.55
CA ASP A 76 -11.14 -11.15 7.36
C ASP A 76 -10.62 -12.17 8.37
N ILE A 77 -9.63 -12.97 8.00
CA ILE A 77 -8.96 -13.92 8.90
C ILE A 77 -8.14 -13.17 9.96
N ALA A 78 -7.34 -12.18 9.55
CA ALA A 78 -6.45 -11.44 10.46
C ALA A 78 -7.18 -10.47 11.41
N SER A 79 -8.39 -10.04 11.08
CA SER A 79 -9.17 -9.10 11.89
C SER A 79 -10.00 -9.76 13.00
N GLN A 80 -10.02 -11.11 13.05
CA GLN A 80 -10.67 -11.86 14.11
C GLN A 80 -10.08 -11.49 15.48
N PRO A 81 -10.91 -11.43 16.55
CA PRO A 81 -10.45 -11.02 17.86
C PRO A 81 -9.39 -11.99 18.42
N HIS A 82 -8.18 -11.47 18.65
CA HIS A 82 -7.14 -12.18 19.38
C HIS A 82 -7.22 -11.92 20.90
N PRO A 83 -6.98 -12.92 21.75
CA PRO A 83 -7.22 -12.86 23.20
C PRO A 83 -6.30 -11.91 23.98
N HIS A 84 -5.23 -11.38 23.37
CA HIS A 84 -4.26 -10.46 24.00
C HIS A 84 -4.29 -9.08 23.34
N ARG A 85 -5.48 -8.50 23.22
CA ARG A 85 -5.65 -7.15 22.65
C ARG A 85 -5.55 -6.13 23.79
N PHE A 86 -4.35 -5.59 23.97
CA PHE A 86 -3.94 -4.57 24.96
C PHE A 86 -3.74 -5.09 26.40
N ALA A 87 -2.52 -5.54 26.70
CA ALA A 87 -1.92 -5.44 28.03
C ALA A 87 -0.80 -4.40 27.99
#